data_AF-A0A9D9ED32-F1
#
_entry.id   AF-A0A9D9ED32-F1
#
_cell.length_a   1.000
_cell.length_b   1.000
_cell.length_c   1.000
_cell.angle_alpha   90.00
_cell.angle_beta   90.00
_cell.angle_gamma   90.00
#
_symmetry.space_group_name_H-M   'P 1'
#
loop_
_entity.id
_entity.type
_entity.pdbx_description
1 polymer ?
#
loop_
_entity_poly.entity_id
_entity_poly.type
_entity_poly.pdbx_seq_one_letter_code
_entity_poly.pdbx_strand_id
1 'polypeptide(L)'
;MEGYIDLKKLSMEELAGVVNLYPWFGAARKELCVRMCRAGGDGWGKVQYADAALYMGSRKMIADIMRSSGSPDCSDSEISEILKKVSNDLNTKKVHVAGGDYFTQEQYDLVRRQEDSMFSRFAAAAEKPSGEASAPKDDSLVFYTETLAQIYADQGYYDRAIEIYSKLILAYPEKNAYFAALIEKLNEEN
;
A
#
# COMPACT_ATOMS: atom_id res chain seq x y z
N MET A 1 -5.23 46.20 -24.12
CA MET A 1 -5.51 44.83 -23.66
C MET A 1 -4.15 44.19 -23.33
N GLU A 2 -3.51 44.69 -22.26
CA GLU A 2 -2.15 44.30 -21.84
C GLU A 2 -2.27 43.56 -20.49
N GLY A 3 -2.80 42.34 -20.53
CA GLY A 3 -3.15 41.61 -19.29
C GLY A 3 -2.74 40.15 -19.30
N TYR A 4 -1.80 39.74 -20.14
CA TYR A 4 -1.28 38.37 -20.17
C TYR A 4 0.15 38.32 -19.64
N ILE A 5 0.44 37.30 -18.83
CA ILE A 5 1.77 37.08 -18.27
C ILE A 5 2.53 36.12 -19.19
N ASP A 6 3.58 36.62 -19.83
CA ASP A 6 4.47 35.81 -20.66
C ASP A 6 5.48 35.04 -19.80
N LEU A 7 5.15 33.78 -19.47
CA LEU A 7 6.00 32.88 -18.68
C LEU A 7 7.42 32.70 -19.22
N LYS A 8 7.64 32.90 -20.52
CA LYS A 8 8.95 32.76 -21.18
C LYS A 8 9.88 33.95 -20.90
N LYS A 9 9.33 35.14 -20.66
CA LYS A 9 10.09 36.38 -20.45
C LYS A 9 10.45 36.61 -18.98
N LEU A 10 9.73 35.95 -18.07
CA LEU A 10 9.95 36.06 -16.63
C LEU A 10 11.31 35.51 -16.19
N SER A 11 11.92 36.18 -15.21
CA SER A 11 13.10 35.67 -14.50
C SER A 11 12.73 34.50 -13.59
N MET A 12 13.75 33.77 -13.11
CA MET A 12 13.55 32.63 -12.19
C MET A 12 12.90 33.05 -10.87
N GLU A 13 13.27 34.20 -10.33
CA GLU A 13 12.73 34.73 -9.08
C GLU A 13 11.28 35.20 -9.24
N GLU A 14 10.98 35.90 -10.33
CA GLU A 14 9.61 36.33 -10.64
C GLU A 14 8.70 35.11 -10.85
N LEU A 15 9.20 34.08 -11.54
CA LEU A 15 8.45 32.85 -11.76
C LEU A 15 8.18 32.10 -10.45
N ALA A 16 9.15 32.05 -9.55
CA ALA A 16 8.95 31.52 -8.21
C ALA A 16 7.91 32.35 -7.42
N GLY A 17 7.94 33.67 -7.53
CA GLY A 17 6.93 34.57 -6.95
C GLY A 17 5.51 34.27 -7.46
N VAL A 18 5.36 34.09 -8.77
CA VAL A 18 4.07 33.71 -9.40
C VAL A 18 3.58 32.36 -8.88
N VAL A 19 4.46 31.37 -8.73
CA VAL A 19 4.11 30.04 -8.20
C VAL A 19 3.64 30.12 -6.74
N ASN A 20 4.28 30.97 -5.93
CA ASN A 20 3.90 31.16 -4.52
C ASN A 20 2.55 31.88 -4.38
N LEU A 21 2.30 32.89 -5.22
CA LEU A 21 1.03 33.62 -5.24
C LEU A 21 -0.11 32.77 -5.79
N TYR A 22 0.18 31.93 -6.79
CA TYR A 22 -0.82 31.11 -7.47
C TYR A 22 -0.39 29.63 -7.48
N PRO A 23 -0.55 28.92 -6.35
CA PRO A 23 -0.13 27.53 -6.23
C PRO A 23 -0.75 26.58 -7.26
N TRP A 24 -1.96 26.87 -7.73
CA TRP A 24 -2.68 26.07 -8.72
C TRP A 24 -2.22 26.33 -10.17
N PHE A 25 -1.33 27.30 -10.41
CA PHE A 25 -0.90 27.64 -11.75
C PHE A 25 0.18 26.67 -12.27
N GLY A 26 -0.28 25.51 -12.75
CA GLY A 26 0.60 24.41 -13.16
C GLY A 26 1.57 24.74 -14.30
N ALA A 27 1.20 25.65 -15.21
CA ALA A 27 2.07 26.05 -16.31
C ALA A 27 3.34 26.77 -15.81
N ALA A 28 3.20 27.72 -14.88
CA ALA A 28 4.33 28.41 -14.25
C ALA A 28 5.23 27.45 -13.46
N ARG A 29 4.63 26.52 -12.68
CA ARG A 29 5.38 25.50 -11.93
C ARG A 29 6.20 24.60 -12.84
N LYS A 30 5.59 24.11 -13.92
CA LYS A 30 6.28 23.26 -14.89
C LYS A 30 7.46 24.01 -15.51
N GLU A 31 7.26 25.27 -15.90
CA GLU A 31 8.32 26.12 -16.45
C GLU A 31 9.45 26.36 -15.44
N LEU A 32 9.13 26.55 -14.16
CA LEU A 32 10.12 26.68 -13.10
C LEU A 32 10.91 25.37 -12.96
N CYS A 33 10.21 24.22 -12.85
CA CYS A 33 10.73 22.85 -12.85
C CYS A 33 11.75 22.63 -13.97
N VAL A 34 11.39 23.00 -15.21
CA VAL A 34 12.26 22.86 -16.38
C VAL A 34 13.49 23.76 -16.29
N ARG A 35 13.34 25.03 -15.88
CA ARG A 35 14.46 25.98 -15.88
C ARG A 35 15.50 25.66 -14.81
N MET A 36 15.07 25.29 -13.61
CA MET A 36 16.01 24.95 -12.54
C MET A 36 16.66 23.58 -12.77
N CYS A 37 15.94 22.64 -13.39
CA CYS A 37 16.51 21.41 -13.91
C CYS A 37 17.68 21.71 -14.87
N ARG A 38 17.52 22.69 -15.76
CA ARG A 38 18.59 23.19 -16.66
C ARG A 38 19.67 23.99 -15.95
N ALA A 39 19.36 24.69 -14.86
CA ALA A 39 20.30 25.55 -14.13
C ALA A 39 21.28 24.76 -13.23
N GLY A 40 21.11 23.44 -13.10
CA GLY A 40 21.92 22.57 -12.26
C GLY A 40 21.04 21.87 -11.24
N GLY A 41 20.56 20.67 -11.60
CA GLY A 41 19.61 19.87 -10.83
C GLY A 41 20.06 19.48 -9.41
N ASP A 42 21.34 19.68 -9.07
CA ASP A 42 21.89 19.37 -7.75
C ASP A 42 21.49 20.40 -6.67
N GLY A 43 21.24 21.65 -7.07
CA GLY A 43 20.81 22.71 -6.14
C GLY A 43 19.32 22.63 -5.80
N TRP A 44 18.49 22.14 -6.74
CA TRP A 44 17.06 22.07 -6.52
C TRP A 44 16.64 20.74 -5.88
N GLY A 45 16.59 20.71 -4.55
CA GLY A 45 16.34 19.49 -3.79
C GLY A 45 15.07 18.73 -4.19
N LYS A 46 15.12 17.39 -4.08
CA LYS A 46 14.00 16.46 -4.38
C LYS A 46 12.66 16.87 -3.77
N VAL A 47 12.71 17.48 -2.58
CA VAL A 47 11.53 17.98 -1.84
C VAL A 47 10.75 19.01 -2.65
N GLN A 48 11.44 19.85 -3.43
CA GLN A 48 10.83 20.98 -4.11
C GLN A 48 10.18 20.55 -5.44
N TYR A 49 10.77 19.56 -6.12
CA TYR A 49 10.08 18.86 -7.21
C TYR A 49 8.87 18.06 -6.70
N ALA A 50 8.97 17.44 -5.51
CA ALA A 50 7.85 16.74 -4.91
C ALA A 50 6.72 17.70 -4.55
N ASP A 51 7.01 18.86 -3.96
CA ASP A 51 6.04 19.92 -3.71
C ASP A 51 5.37 20.39 -5.01
N ALA A 52 6.15 20.67 -6.05
CA ALA A 52 5.61 21.05 -7.35
C ALA A 52 4.69 19.97 -7.95
N ALA A 53 5.00 18.69 -7.73
CA ALA A 53 4.20 17.57 -8.21
C ALA A 53 2.85 17.41 -7.47
N LEU A 54 2.70 17.96 -6.25
CA LEU A 54 1.42 17.94 -5.51
C LEU A 54 0.34 18.76 -6.22
N TYR A 55 0.74 19.89 -6.81
CA TYR A 55 -0.18 20.85 -7.43
C TYR A 55 -0.37 20.61 -8.94
N MET A 56 0.24 19.56 -9.49
CA MET A 56 0.15 19.20 -10.92
C MET A 56 -0.77 17.99 -11.12
N GLY A 57 -1.63 18.04 -12.14
CA GLY A 57 -2.54 16.93 -12.46
C GLY A 57 -1.84 15.63 -12.89
N SER A 58 -0.59 15.72 -13.36
CA SER A 58 0.23 14.55 -13.68
C SER A 58 1.63 14.68 -13.11
N ARG A 59 1.91 13.84 -12.10
CA ARG A 59 3.23 13.73 -11.47
C ARG A 59 4.30 13.24 -12.45
N LYS A 60 3.89 12.54 -13.50
CA LYS A 60 4.78 12.03 -14.55
C LYS A 60 5.54 13.17 -15.25
N MET A 61 4.92 14.32 -15.46
CA MET A 61 5.60 15.46 -16.11
C MET A 61 6.82 15.92 -15.30
N ILE A 62 6.69 16.00 -13.98
CA ILE A 62 7.80 16.40 -13.09
C ILE A 62 8.85 15.28 -13.02
N ALA A 63 8.41 14.03 -12.92
CA ALA A 63 9.31 12.87 -12.91
C ALA A 63 10.14 12.74 -14.20
N ASP A 64 9.54 13.03 -15.36
CA ASP A 64 10.22 13.01 -16.65
C ASP A 64 11.26 14.14 -16.74
N ILE A 65 10.95 15.34 -16.22
CA ILE A 65 11.90 16.46 -16.12
C ILE A 65 13.09 16.05 -15.25
N MET A 66 12.86 15.52 -14.04
CA MET A 66 13.92 15.08 -13.14
C MET A 66 14.81 13.98 -13.76
N ARG A 67 14.19 13.02 -14.45
CA ARG A 67 14.91 11.93 -15.14
C ARG A 67 15.69 12.42 -16.35
N SER A 68 15.20 13.45 -17.05
CA SER A 68 15.90 14.02 -18.20
C SER A 68 17.15 14.83 -17.83
N SER A 69 17.25 15.38 -16.62
CA SER A 69 18.44 16.12 -16.15
C SER A 69 19.62 15.27 -15.75
N GLY A 70 19.39 14.01 -15.39
CA GLY A 70 20.42 13.15 -14.83
C GLY A 70 20.48 11.86 -15.63
N SER A 71 21.27 11.84 -16.70
CA SER A 71 21.99 10.60 -16.98
C SER A 71 22.98 10.45 -15.82
N PRO A 72 22.88 9.42 -14.97
CA PRO A 72 24.00 9.13 -14.10
C PRO A 72 25.21 8.91 -15.01
N ASP A 73 26.31 9.61 -14.75
CA ASP A 73 27.54 9.38 -15.46
C ASP A 73 28.01 7.97 -15.04
N CYS A 74 27.65 6.96 -15.84
CA CYS A 74 28.09 5.58 -15.65
C CYS A 74 29.58 5.39 -16.01
N SER A 75 30.39 6.42 -15.76
CA SER A 75 31.84 6.32 -15.79
C SER A 75 32.30 5.57 -14.53
N ASP A 76 33.30 4.71 -14.67
CA ASP A 76 33.76 3.83 -13.58
C ASP A 76 34.26 4.59 -12.34
N SER A 77 34.45 5.91 -12.44
CA SER A 77 34.86 6.80 -11.35
C SER A 77 33.88 6.86 -10.18
N GLU A 78 32.57 6.68 -10.42
CA GLU A 78 31.53 6.82 -9.38
C GLU A 78 31.09 5.48 -8.77
N ILE A 79 31.58 4.35 -9.28
CA ILE A 79 31.17 3.01 -8.85
C ILE A 79 31.36 2.80 -7.35
N SER A 80 32.45 3.34 -6.79
CA SER A 80 32.76 3.22 -5.36
C SER A 80 31.75 3.95 -4.47
N GLU A 81 31.30 5.13 -4.88
CA GLU A 81 30.29 5.92 -4.16
C GLU A 81 28.89 5.32 -4.31
N ILE A 82 28.57 4.80 -5.49
CA ILE A 82 27.33 4.08 -5.75
C ILE A 82 27.27 2.81 -4.89
N LEU A 83 28.35 2.02 -4.82
CA LEU A 83 28.43 0.84 -3.95
C LEU A 83 28.28 1.20 -2.48
N LYS A 84 28.87 2.32 -2.04
CA LYS A 84 28.75 2.79 -0.66
C LYS A 84 27.31 3.24 -0.33
N LYS A 85 26.63 3.94 -1.25
CA LYS A 85 25.20 4.29 -1.13
C LYS A 85 24.32 3.04 -1.10
N VAL A 86 24.53 2.10 -2.02
CA VAL A 86 23.79 0.84 -2.10
C VAL A 86 24.00 -0.01 -0.84
N SER A 87 25.22 -0.09 -0.33
CA SER A 87 25.53 -0.80 0.93
C SER A 87 24.84 -0.17 2.13
N ASN A 88 24.68 1.16 2.16
CA ASN A 88 23.97 1.87 3.23
C ASN A 88 22.44 1.73 3.10
N ASP A 89 21.90 1.76 1.87
CA ASP A 89 20.46 1.56 1.60
C ASP A 89 20.01 0.11 1.84
N LEU A 90 20.87 -0.88 1.58
CA LEU A 90 20.61 -2.28 1.92
C LEU A 90 20.52 -2.51 3.43
N ASN A 91 21.13 -1.64 4.24
CA ASN A 91 21.04 -1.73 5.69
C ASN A 91 19.76 -1.11 6.27
N THR A 92 18.84 -0.57 5.44
CA THR A 92 17.59 0.06 5.94
C THR A 92 16.34 -0.20 5.11
N LYS A 93 16.31 -1.18 4.19
CA LYS A 93 15.01 -1.62 3.64
C LYS A 93 14.25 -2.46 4.67
N LYS A 94 13.66 -1.76 5.64
CA LYS A 94 12.72 -2.32 6.61
C LYS A 94 11.43 -2.68 5.86
N VAL A 95 11.33 -3.94 5.45
CA VAL A 95 10.15 -4.49 4.78
C VAL A 95 9.04 -4.62 5.81
N HIS A 96 8.00 -3.80 5.69
CA HIS A 96 6.80 -3.93 6.51
C HIS A 96 5.77 -4.73 5.71
N VAL A 97 5.44 -5.92 6.18
CA VAL A 97 4.39 -6.75 5.59
C VAL A 97 3.05 -6.22 6.10
N ALA A 98 2.09 -5.95 5.21
CA ALA A 98 0.75 -5.50 5.62
C ALA A 98 0.07 -6.59 6.45
N GLY A 99 -0.32 -6.24 7.69
CA GLY A 99 -0.88 -7.19 8.66
C GLY A 99 0.15 -7.93 9.51
N GLY A 100 1.44 -7.69 9.30
CA GLY A 100 2.50 -8.09 10.22
C GLY A 100 2.65 -7.10 11.37
N ASP A 101 3.28 -7.55 12.45
CA ASP A 101 3.48 -6.73 13.64
C ASP A 101 4.59 -5.69 13.40
N TYR A 102 4.31 -4.43 13.75
CA TYR A 102 5.13 -3.27 13.33
C TYR A 102 6.45 -3.13 14.12
N PHE A 103 6.65 -3.96 15.13
CA PHE A 103 7.78 -3.90 16.04
C PHE A 103 8.85 -4.95 15.68
N THR A 104 10.13 -4.63 15.90
CA THR A 104 11.22 -5.61 15.78
C THR A 104 11.23 -6.55 16.99
N GLN A 105 11.87 -7.72 16.88
CA GLN A 105 11.99 -8.66 17.99
C GLN A 105 12.57 -7.98 19.26
N GLU A 106 13.56 -7.11 19.07
CA GLU A 106 14.17 -6.32 20.16
C GLU A 106 13.16 -5.36 20.80
N GLN A 107 12.27 -4.75 20.00
CA GLN A 107 11.20 -3.89 20.50
C GLN A 107 10.14 -4.68 21.26
N TYR A 108 9.88 -5.94 20.89
CA TYR A 108 9.03 -6.85 21.67
C TYR A 108 9.64 -7.18 23.02
N ASP A 109 10.92 -7.53 23.03
CA ASP A 109 11.60 -7.99 24.25
C ASP A 109 11.66 -6.90 25.34
N LEU A 110 11.61 -5.61 24.95
CA LEU A 110 11.53 -4.48 25.87
C LEU A 110 10.16 -4.34 26.57
N VAL A 111 9.07 -4.71 25.89
CA VAL A 111 7.69 -4.54 26.39
C VAL A 111 7.15 -5.84 26.99
N ARG A 112 7.78 -6.97 26.69
CA ARG A 112 7.37 -8.30 27.15
C ARG A 112 7.49 -8.42 28.67
N ARG A 113 6.35 -8.58 29.36
CA ARG A 113 6.31 -8.88 30.80
C ARG A 113 6.40 -10.38 31.04
N GLN A 114 6.78 -10.78 32.26
CA GLN A 114 6.87 -12.20 32.63
C GLN A 114 5.53 -12.94 32.46
N GLU A 115 4.42 -12.25 32.68
CA GLU A 115 3.06 -12.77 32.47
C GLU A 115 2.65 -12.95 31.00
N ASP A 116 3.29 -12.27 30.04
CA ASP A 116 2.95 -12.36 28.61
C ASP A 116 3.46 -13.68 27.97
N SER A 117 4.17 -14.51 28.73
CA SER A 117 4.59 -15.87 28.34
C SER A 117 3.45 -16.90 28.43
N MET A 118 2.22 -16.52 28.10
CA MET A 118 1.08 -17.43 28.05
C MET A 118 1.29 -18.56 27.04
N PHE A 119 2.02 -18.30 25.96
CA PHE A 119 2.36 -19.28 24.92
C PHE A 119 3.44 -20.29 25.32
N SER A 120 4.24 -20.03 26.37
CA SER A 120 5.28 -20.96 26.83
C SER A 120 4.68 -22.26 27.37
N ARG A 121 3.46 -22.22 27.92
CA ARG A 121 2.72 -23.42 28.36
C ARG A 121 2.30 -24.30 27.18
N PHE A 122 2.01 -23.69 26.04
CA PHE A 122 1.64 -24.39 24.81
C PHE A 122 2.88 -24.96 24.09
N ALA A 123 4.01 -24.26 24.12
CA ALA A 123 5.29 -24.80 23.64
C ALA A 123 5.72 -26.04 24.44
N ALA A 124 5.59 -26.00 25.77
CA ALA A 124 5.84 -27.15 26.63
C ALA A 124 4.84 -28.31 26.42
N ALA A 125 3.63 -28.02 25.93
CA ALA A 125 2.65 -29.04 25.57
C ALA A 125 2.98 -29.70 24.22
N ALA A 126 3.57 -28.96 23.27
CA ALA A 126 4.00 -29.47 21.98
C ALA A 126 5.18 -30.45 22.06
N GLU A 127 6.00 -30.38 23.11
CA GLU A 127 7.07 -31.35 23.37
C GLU A 127 6.57 -32.69 23.94
N LYS A 128 5.29 -32.78 24.37
CA LYS A 128 4.71 -34.06 24.78
C LYS A 128 4.24 -34.84 23.55
N PRO A 129 4.64 -36.11 23.38
CA PRO A 129 4.24 -36.89 22.22
C PRO A 129 2.73 -37.11 22.22
N SER A 130 2.16 -36.83 21.06
CA SER A 130 0.75 -36.88 20.68
C SER A 130 -0.09 -37.98 21.34
N GLY A 131 -0.98 -37.57 22.25
CA GLY A 131 -2.17 -38.30 22.63
C GLY A 131 -3.37 -37.36 22.51
N GLU A 132 -4.07 -37.44 21.38
CA GLU A 132 -5.42 -36.92 21.13
C GLU A 132 -5.72 -35.49 21.63
N ALA A 133 -5.23 -34.49 20.90
CA ALA A 133 -5.79 -33.14 20.97
C ALA A 133 -6.98 -33.05 20.01
N SER A 134 -8.18 -33.33 20.53
CA SER A 134 -9.43 -32.84 19.93
C SER A 134 -9.40 -31.32 19.98
N ALA A 135 -8.96 -30.68 18.89
CA ALA A 135 -9.13 -29.25 18.73
C ALA A 135 -10.63 -28.94 18.85
N PRO A 136 -11.05 -28.04 19.75
CA PRO A 136 -12.43 -27.60 19.77
C PRO A 136 -12.67 -26.90 18.43
N LYS A 137 -13.51 -27.49 17.58
CA LYS A 137 -14.08 -26.81 16.41
C LYS A 137 -15.01 -25.74 16.97
N ASP A 138 -14.44 -24.59 17.28
CA ASP A 138 -15.22 -23.45 17.71
C ASP A 138 -15.89 -22.85 16.47
N ASP A 139 -16.98 -23.50 16.03
CA ASP A 139 -17.83 -23.08 14.92
C ASP A 139 -18.52 -21.72 15.18
N SER A 140 -18.29 -21.13 16.37
CA SER A 140 -18.88 -19.88 16.84
C SER A 140 -18.27 -18.61 16.22
N LEU A 141 -17.08 -18.70 15.62
CA LEU A 141 -16.34 -17.56 15.04
C LEU A 141 -16.32 -17.53 13.51
N VAL A 142 -17.04 -18.43 12.85
CA VAL A 142 -17.10 -18.46 11.38
C VAL A 142 -18.12 -17.41 10.91
N PHE A 143 -17.63 -16.30 10.37
CA PHE A 143 -18.46 -15.28 9.74
C PHE A 143 -19.01 -15.81 8.40
N TYR A 144 -20.34 -15.85 8.28
CA TYR A 144 -21.03 -16.24 7.06
C TYR A 144 -21.30 -15.01 6.19
N THR A 145 -20.89 -15.05 4.93
CA THR A 145 -21.14 -13.98 3.95
C THR A 145 -21.63 -14.56 2.64
N GLU A 146 -22.42 -13.78 1.89
CA GLU A 146 -22.95 -14.18 0.59
C GLU A 146 -21.82 -14.51 -0.41
N THR A 147 -20.78 -13.68 -0.46
CA THR A 147 -19.61 -13.90 -1.31
C THR A 147 -18.87 -15.19 -0.97
N LEU A 148 -18.79 -15.55 0.32
CA LEU A 148 -18.18 -16.81 0.73
C LEU A 148 -18.99 -18.00 0.24
N ALA A 149 -20.32 -17.96 0.34
CA ALA A 149 -21.18 -19.01 -0.20
C ALA A 149 -21.03 -19.16 -1.72
N GLN A 150 -20.94 -18.04 -2.44
CA GLN A 150 -20.72 -18.03 -3.89
C GLN A 150 -19.38 -18.68 -4.26
N ILE A 151 -18.29 -18.35 -3.54
CA ILE A 151 -16.98 -18.98 -3.77
C ILE A 151 -17.05 -20.50 -3.56
N TYR A 152 -17.79 -20.98 -2.56
CA TYR A 152 -17.96 -22.43 -2.36
C TYR A 152 -18.77 -23.10 -3.49
N ALA A 153 -19.80 -22.43 -4.00
CA ALA A 153 -20.55 -22.91 -5.17
C ALA A 153 -19.65 -22.99 -6.41
N ASP A 154 -18.86 -21.95 -6.69
CA ASP A 154 -17.91 -21.91 -7.82
C ASP A 154 -16.83 -23.00 -7.73
N GLN A 155 -16.48 -23.41 -6.51
CA GLN A 155 -15.54 -24.50 -6.24
C GLN A 155 -16.17 -25.91 -6.31
N GLY A 156 -17.49 -26.01 -6.51
CA GLY A 156 -18.23 -27.28 -6.52
C GLY A 156 -18.56 -27.85 -5.14
N TYR A 157 -18.39 -27.08 -4.06
CA TYR A 157 -18.74 -27.48 -2.70
C TYR A 157 -20.18 -27.03 -2.35
N TYR A 158 -21.17 -27.60 -3.04
CA TYR A 158 -22.57 -27.21 -2.93
C TYR A 158 -23.14 -27.34 -1.50
N ASP A 159 -22.84 -28.45 -0.80
CA ASP A 159 -23.33 -28.67 0.57
C ASP A 159 -22.92 -27.53 1.52
N ARG A 160 -21.67 -27.08 1.42
CA ARG A 160 -21.15 -25.97 2.24
C ARG A 160 -21.78 -24.65 1.85
N ALA A 161 -21.98 -24.40 0.56
CA ALA A 161 -22.67 -23.20 0.11
C ALA A 161 -24.11 -23.15 0.64
N ILE A 162 -24.84 -24.27 0.61
CA ILE A 162 -26.21 -24.39 1.12
C ILE A 162 -26.26 -24.13 2.63
N GLU A 163 -25.32 -24.67 3.41
CA GLU A 163 -25.24 -24.40 4.86
C GLU A 163 -25.05 -22.91 5.15
N ILE A 164 -24.20 -22.22 4.39
CA ILE A 164 -23.92 -20.80 4.56
C ILE A 164 -25.17 -19.97 4.19
N TYR A 165 -25.82 -20.26 3.06
CA TYR A 165 -27.06 -19.59 2.69
C TYR A 165 -28.18 -19.81 3.70
N SER A 166 -28.28 -21.02 4.26
CA SER A 166 -29.26 -21.33 5.32
C SER A 166 -29.02 -20.49 6.57
N LYS A 167 -27.76 -20.29 6.97
CA LYS A 167 -27.40 -19.41 8.10
C LYS A 167 -27.67 -17.93 7.77
N LEU A 168 -27.48 -17.50 6.52
CA LEU A 168 -27.78 -16.14 6.08
C LEU A 168 -29.28 -15.84 6.06
N ILE A 169 -30.13 -16.82 5.77
CA ILE A 169 -31.59 -16.68 5.90
C ILE A 169 -31.99 -16.35 7.35
N LEU A 170 -31.38 -17.05 8.32
CA LEU A 170 -31.62 -16.81 9.75
C LEU A 170 -31.13 -15.43 10.20
N ALA A 171 -30.00 -14.97 9.66
CA ALA A 171 -29.44 -13.66 10.00
C ALA A 171 -30.16 -12.49 9.32
N TYR A 172 -30.66 -12.68 8.09
CA TYR A 172 -31.24 -11.63 7.24
C TYR A 172 -32.59 -12.06 6.66
N PRO A 173 -33.67 -12.09 7.47
CA PRO A 173 -34.98 -12.58 7.03
C PRO A 173 -35.59 -11.76 5.89
N GLU A 174 -35.25 -10.47 5.78
CA GLU A 174 -35.63 -9.56 4.68
C GLU A 174 -35.25 -10.13 3.29
N LYS A 175 -34.17 -10.92 3.21
CA LYS A 175 -33.63 -11.51 1.98
C LYS A 175 -33.92 -13.02 1.87
N ASN A 176 -34.82 -13.57 2.67
CA ASN A 176 -35.07 -15.01 2.71
C ASN A 176 -35.41 -15.60 1.32
N ALA A 177 -36.36 -15.00 0.60
CA ALA A 177 -36.76 -15.46 -0.74
C ALA A 177 -35.60 -15.50 -1.74
N TYR A 178 -34.64 -14.57 -1.62
CA TYR A 178 -33.46 -14.52 -2.47
C TYR A 178 -32.50 -15.69 -2.17
N PHE A 179 -32.18 -15.92 -0.90
CA PHE A 179 -31.30 -17.03 -0.51
C PHE A 179 -31.95 -18.39 -0.76
N ALA A 180 -33.26 -18.52 -0.56
CA ALA A 180 -34.00 -19.74 -0.90
C ALA A 180 -33.89 -20.09 -2.39
N ALA A 181 -34.06 -19.10 -3.27
CA ALA A 181 -33.89 -19.30 -4.71
C ALA A 181 -32.45 -19.68 -5.11
N LEU A 182 -31.43 -19.18 -4.39
CA LEU A 182 -30.04 -19.61 -4.59
C LEU A 182 -29.83 -21.06 -4.15
N ILE A 183 -30.40 -21.47 -3.02
CA ILE A 183 -30.33 -22.87 -2.55
C ILE A 183 -31.01 -23.81 -3.54
N GLU A 184 -32.18 -23.43 -4.09
CA GLU A 184 -32.86 -24.22 -5.12
C GLU A 184 -32.00 -24.43 -6.36
N LYS A 185 -31.35 -23.37 -6.86
CA LYS A 185 -30.41 -23.48 -8.00
C LYS A 185 -29.25 -24.42 -7.70
N LEU A 186 -28.65 -24.32 -6.52
CA LEU A 186 -27.54 -25.20 -6.15
C LEU A 186 -27.96 -26.66 -6.00
N ASN A 187 -29.21 -26.93 -5.60
CA ASN A 187 -29.75 -28.29 -5.55
C ASN A 187 -30.05 -28.88 -6.94
N GLU A 188 -30.27 -28.05 -7.96
CA GLU A 188 -30.45 -28.49 -9.35
C GLU A 188 -29.10 -28.82 -10.03
N GLU A 189 -28.01 -28.19 -9.58
CA GLU A 189 -26.66 -28.35 -10.12
C GLU A 189 -25.83 -29.46 -9.43
N ASN A 190 -26.30 -29.98 -8.29
CA ASN A 190 -25.65 -31.01 -7.46
C ASN A 190 -26.19 -32.41 -7.79
#